data_AF-A0A536SXG3-F1
#
_entry.id   AF-A0A536SXG3-F1
#
_cell.length_a   1.000
_cell.length_b   1.000
_cell.length_c   1.000
_cell.angle_alpha   90.00
_cell.angle_beta   90.00
_cell.angle_gamma   90.00
#
_symmetry.space_group_name_H-M   'P 1'
#
loop_
_entity.id
_entity.type
_entity.pdbx_description
1 polymer ?
#
loop_
_entity_poly.entity_id
_entity_poly.type
_entity_poly.pdbx_seq_one_letter_code
_entity_poly.pdbx_strand_id
1 'polypeptide(L)'
;EFVTHLVPRSAFEAFANNEILQIVIFSVFFGAAAASFGPKAQTVIDWVEQVSHVMLKVTGFVMALAPIAVFAAMASIVTTQGLGILMIYGKFMGQFYLGILLLWVLLGIAGFIFLGPRVGRLINLIREPILLAFSTASSEAAYPKTLEQLERFGASKKIT
;
A
#
# COMPACT_ATOMS: atom_id res chain seq x y z
N GLU A 1 4.47 24.48 14.96
CA GLU A 1 5.11 23.20 15.35
C GLU A 1 5.10 22.13 14.25
N PHE A 2 3.97 21.80 13.61
CA PHE A 2 3.94 20.81 12.51
C PHE A 2 4.90 21.16 11.34
N VAL A 3 4.93 22.44 10.94
CA VAL A 3 5.80 22.97 9.86
C VAL A 3 7.29 23.03 10.25
N THR A 4 7.61 23.11 11.54
CA THR A 4 8.99 23.09 12.05
C THR A 4 9.53 21.67 12.28
N HIS A 5 8.65 20.67 12.50
CA HIS A 5 9.00 19.24 12.45
C HIS A 5 9.06 18.68 11.02
N LEU A 6 8.56 19.43 10.04
CA LEU A 6 8.59 19.08 8.62
C LEU A 6 9.99 19.17 8.00
N VAL A 7 10.86 20.03 8.55
CA VAL A 7 12.24 20.20 8.10
C VAL A 7 13.16 19.45 9.08
N PRO A 8 13.74 18.31 8.68
CA PRO A 8 14.58 17.53 9.57
C PRO A 8 15.80 18.36 9.97
N ARG A 9 16.08 18.46 11.27
CA ARG A 9 17.35 19.03 11.77
C ARG A 9 18.54 18.15 11.35
N SER A 10 18.31 16.85 11.20
CA SER A 10 19.27 15.85 10.74
C SER A 10 18.55 14.59 10.23
N ALA A 11 19.01 14.03 9.09
CA ALA A 11 18.47 12.77 8.57
C ALA A 11 18.67 11.60 9.55
N PHE A 12 19.81 11.57 10.27
CA PHE A 12 20.13 10.52 11.23
C PHE A 12 19.22 10.55 12.48
N GLU A 13 18.75 11.73 12.87
CA GLU A 13 17.85 11.92 14.02
C GLU A 13 16.42 11.44 13.70
N ALA A 14 15.96 11.63 12.46
CA ALA A 14 14.67 11.13 12.00
C ALA A 14 14.61 9.59 11.99
N PHE A 15 15.70 8.92 11.59
CA PHE A 15 15.81 7.46 11.67
C PHE A 15 15.89 6.97 13.13
N ALA A 16 16.59 7.70 14.02
CA ALA A 16 16.70 7.34 15.42
C ALA A 16 15.36 7.47 16.19
N ASN A 17 14.58 8.51 15.90
CA ASN A 17 13.30 8.77 16.55
C ASN A 17 12.10 8.09 15.87
N ASN A 18 12.33 7.30 14.81
CA ASN A 18 11.27 6.66 14.00
C ASN A 18 10.19 7.64 13.51
N GLU A 19 10.57 8.88 13.17
CA GLU A 19 9.63 9.88 12.68
C GLU A 19 9.31 9.65 11.20
N ILE A 20 8.29 8.84 10.92
CA ILE A 20 7.90 8.39 9.57
C ILE A 20 7.74 9.57 8.59
N LEU A 21 7.06 10.65 9.02
CA LEU A 21 6.82 11.81 8.16
C LEU A 21 8.14 12.49 7.71
N GLN A 22 9.10 12.64 8.63
CA GLN A 22 10.39 13.25 8.31
C GLN A 22 11.21 12.39 7.35
N ILE A 23 11.20 11.07 7.57
CA ILE A 23 11.90 10.09 6.71
C ILE A 23 11.37 10.14 5.28
N VAL A 24 10.04 10.18 5.10
CA VAL A 24 9.40 10.24 3.77
C VAL A 24 9.75 11.54 3.05
N ILE A 25 9.78 12.67 3.75
CA ILE A 25 10.09 13.96 3.14
C ILE A 25 11.56 14.01 2.71
N PHE A 26 12.45 13.56 3.58
CA PHE A 26 13.87 13.43 3.24
C PHE A 26 14.09 12.49 2.03
N SER A 27 13.40 11.34 1.97
CA SER A 27 13.56 10.39 0.86
C SER A 27 13.08 10.96 -0.47
N VAL A 28 12.00 11.76 -0.48
CA VAL A 28 11.52 12.45 -1.69
C VAL A 28 12.53 13.50 -2.16
N PHE A 29 13.06 14.32 -1.25
CA PHE A 29 14.11 15.30 -1.61
C PHE A 29 15.40 14.63 -2.08
N PHE A 30 15.84 13.57 -1.39
CA PHE A 30 17.01 12.79 -1.78
C PHE A 30 16.83 12.12 -3.15
N GLY A 31 15.66 11.52 -3.40
CA GLY A 31 15.32 10.92 -4.68
C GLY A 31 15.28 11.93 -5.82
N ALA A 32 14.66 13.09 -5.60
CA ALA A 32 14.63 14.19 -6.58
C ALA A 32 16.03 14.75 -6.87
N ALA A 33 16.86 14.91 -5.84
CA ALA A 33 18.25 15.34 -6.00
C ALA A 33 19.07 14.30 -6.77
N ALA A 34 18.98 13.01 -6.41
CA ALA A 34 19.68 11.94 -7.10
C ALA A 34 19.29 11.85 -8.58
N ALA A 35 17.99 11.98 -8.90
CA ALA A 35 17.51 12.00 -10.28
C ALA A 35 18.11 13.17 -11.11
N SER A 36 18.39 14.32 -10.48
CA SER A 36 18.98 15.49 -11.16
C SER A 36 20.44 15.31 -11.58
N PHE A 37 21.19 14.38 -10.96
CA PHE A 37 22.58 14.07 -11.31
C PHE A 37 22.71 13.09 -12.49
N GLY A 38 21.59 12.54 -12.98
CA GLY A 38 21.55 11.65 -14.14
C GLY A 38 22.41 10.39 -13.98
N PRO A 39 23.19 9.97 -14.99
CA PRO A 39 23.87 8.66 -15.00
C PRO A 39 24.92 8.48 -13.89
N LYS A 40 25.40 9.56 -13.26
CA LYS A 40 26.33 9.48 -12.12
C LYS A 40 25.67 9.00 -10.82
N ALA A 41 24.36 9.20 -10.68
CA ALA A 41 23.60 8.74 -9.52
C ALA A 41 23.04 7.33 -9.68
N GLN A 42 23.16 6.73 -10.88
CA GLN A 42 22.59 5.42 -11.19
C GLN A 42 23.05 4.34 -10.21
N THR A 43 24.36 4.31 -9.89
CA THR A 43 24.89 3.36 -8.91
C THR A 43 24.21 3.49 -7.55
N VAL A 44 24.00 4.72 -7.05
CA VAL A 44 23.36 4.93 -5.75
C VAL A 44 21.89 4.48 -5.77
N ILE A 45 21.19 4.76 -6.87
CA ILE A 45 19.79 4.35 -7.06
C ILE A 45 19.69 2.81 -7.11
N ASP A 46 20.54 2.16 -7.89
CA ASP A 46 20.55 0.70 -8.03
C ASP A 46 20.85 0.02 -6.68
N TRP A 47 21.74 0.59 -5.87
CA TRP A 47 22.01 0.12 -4.50
C TRP A 47 20.78 0.23 -3.59
N VAL A 48 20.07 1.36 -3.62
CA VAL A 48 18.84 1.57 -2.83
C VAL A 48 17.73 0.60 -3.27
N GLU A 49 17.63 0.32 -4.57
CA GLU A 49 16.68 -0.65 -5.11
C GLU A 49 17.00 -2.08 -4.64
N GLN A 50 18.28 -2.47 -4.66
CA GLN A 50 18.71 -3.76 -4.12
C GLN A 50 18.39 -3.90 -2.62
N VAL A 51 18.60 -2.85 -1.83
CA VAL A 51 18.22 -2.86 -0.40
C VAL A 51 16.71 -3.06 -0.23
N SER A 52 15.90 -2.40 -1.05
CA SER A 52 14.44 -2.55 -1.04
C SER A 52 14.03 -4.00 -1.33
N HIS A 53 14.66 -4.66 -2.31
CA HIS A 53 14.44 -6.08 -2.59
C HIS A 53 14.84 -6.99 -1.42
N VAL A 54 15.95 -6.69 -0.73
CA VAL A 54 16.35 -7.42 0.48
C VAL A 54 15.31 -7.27 1.58
N MET A 55 14.80 -6.05 1.81
CA MET A 55 13.75 -5.79 2.80
C MET A 55 12.45 -6.54 2.49
N LEU A 56 12.05 -6.61 1.22
CA LEU A 56 10.93 -7.43 0.78
C LEU A 56 11.17 -8.93 1.05
N LYS A 57 12.39 -9.42 0.80
CA LYS A 57 12.73 -10.83 1.07
C LYS A 57 12.70 -11.16 2.56
N VAL A 58 13.23 -10.27 3.41
CA VAL A 58 13.16 -10.39 4.87
C VAL A 58 11.70 -10.41 5.33
N THR A 59 10.88 -9.51 4.81
CA THR A 59 9.43 -9.50 5.08
C THR A 59 8.78 -10.82 4.69
N GLY A 60 9.18 -11.41 3.56
CA GLY A 60 8.75 -12.75 3.16
C GLY A 60 9.12 -13.86 4.15
N PHE A 61 10.33 -13.83 4.72
CA PHE A 61 10.70 -14.79 5.77
C PHE A 61 9.88 -14.61 7.04
N VAL A 62 9.60 -13.35 7.43
CA VAL A 62 8.72 -13.06 8.57
C VAL A 62 7.29 -13.55 8.29
N MET A 63 6.76 -13.34 7.08
CA MET A 63 5.46 -13.87 6.68
C MET A 63 5.39 -15.39 6.69
N ALA A 64 6.47 -16.11 6.39
CA ALA A 64 6.52 -17.56 6.50
C ALA A 64 6.39 -18.07 7.96
N LEU A 65 6.87 -17.28 8.92
CA LEU A 65 6.75 -17.54 10.36
C LEU A 65 5.42 -17.04 10.95
N ALA A 66 4.74 -16.13 10.26
CA ALA A 66 3.50 -15.52 10.72
C ALA A 66 2.38 -16.51 11.06
N PRO A 67 2.14 -17.63 10.35
CA PRO A 67 1.09 -18.58 10.70
C PRO A 67 1.26 -19.16 12.12
N ILE A 68 2.50 -19.46 12.50
CA ILE A 68 2.82 -20.00 13.83
C ILE A 68 2.63 -18.90 14.88
N ALA A 69 3.12 -17.68 14.61
CA ALA A 69 2.98 -16.55 15.52
C ALA A 69 1.52 -16.15 15.74
N VAL A 70 0.72 -16.09 14.68
CA VAL A 70 -0.71 -15.79 14.75
C VAL A 70 -1.46 -16.90 15.47
N PHE A 71 -1.16 -18.17 15.22
CA PHE A 71 -1.77 -19.28 15.96
C PHE A 71 -1.50 -19.18 17.47
N ALA A 72 -0.24 -18.94 17.86
CA ALA A 72 0.13 -18.77 19.25
C ALA A 72 -0.54 -17.54 19.90
N ALA A 73 -0.60 -16.41 19.18
CA ALA A 73 -1.25 -15.19 19.64
C ALA A 73 -2.76 -15.40 19.84
N MET A 74 -3.43 -16.00 18.84
CA MET A 74 -4.86 -16.30 18.90
C MET A 74 -5.18 -17.30 20.02
N ALA A 75 -4.37 -18.36 20.20
CA ALA A 75 -4.55 -19.31 21.29
C ALA A 75 -4.44 -18.63 22.67
N SER A 76 -3.46 -17.74 22.84
CA SER A 76 -3.28 -16.95 24.08
C SER A 76 -4.48 -16.03 24.37
N ILE A 77 -4.96 -15.32 23.35
CA ILE A 77 -6.11 -14.42 23.46
C ILE A 77 -7.39 -15.20 23.80
N VAL A 78 -7.62 -16.36 23.17
CA VAL A 78 -8.78 -17.22 23.46
C VAL A 78 -8.71 -17.79 24.87
N THR A 79 -7.51 -18.14 25.36
CA THR A 79 -7.32 -18.67 26.72
C THR A 79 -7.57 -17.59 27.79
N THR A 80 -7.19 -16.35 27.54
CA THR A 80 -7.30 -15.24 28.50
C THR A 80 -8.65 -14.53 28.47
N GLN A 81 -9.27 -14.36 27.29
CA GLN A 81 -10.52 -13.61 27.11
C GLN A 81 -11.72 -14.50 26.74
N GLY A 82 -11.51 -15.82 26.65
CA GLY A 82 -12.55 -16.78 26.29
C GLY A 82 -13.03 -16.67 24.84
N LEU A 83 -14.12 -17.39 24.52
CA LEU A 83 -14.71 -17.40 23.17
C LEU A 83 -15.44 -16.10 22.79
N GLY A 84 -15.73 -15.22 23.76
CA GLY A 84 -16.40 -13.94 23.51
C GLY A 84 -15.60 -13.02 22.59
N ILE A 85 -14.27 -13.12 22.62
CA ILE A 85 -13.37 -12.31 21.78
C ILE A 85 -13.54 -12.61 20.29
N LEU A 86 -13.85 -13.87 19.92
CA LEU A 86 -14.08 -14.24 18.52
C LEU A 86 -15.29 -13.50 17.95
N MET A 87 -16.32 -13.28 18.77
CA MET A 87 -17.51 -12.54 18.33
C MET A 87 -17.22 -11.03 18.18
N ILE A 88 -16.36 -10.47 19.02
CA ILE A 88 -15.90 -9.08 18.90
C ILE A 88 -15.05 -8.92 17.63
N TYR A 89 -14.07 -9.79 17.40
CA TYR A 89 -13.28 -9.76 16.17
C TYR A 89 -14.12 -10.04 14.93
N GLY A 90 -15.09 -10.96 14.99
CA GLY A 90 -16.03 -11.23 13.91
C GLY A 90 -16.88 -10.00 13.56
N LYS A 91 -17.41 -9.29 14.57
CA LYS A 91 -18.14 -8.03 14.35
C LYS A 91 -17.23 -6.95 13.78
N PHE A 92 -16.02 -6.81 14.28
CA PHE A 92 -15.03 -5.85 13.76
C PHE A 92 -14.69 -6.14 12.29
N MET A 93 -14.40 -7.40 11.94
CA MET A 93 -14.15 -7.81 10.56
C MET A 93 -15.37 -7.57 9.67
N GLY A 94 -16.58 -7.83 10.17
CA GLY A 94 -17.82 -7.54 9.45
C GLY A 94 -18.00 -6.04 9.17
N GLN A 95 -17.75 -5.18 10.15
CA GLN A 95 -17.78 -3.72 9.99
C GLN A 95 -16.72 -3.23 9.01
N PHE A 96 -15.53 -3.81 9.05
CA PHE A 96 -14.44 -3.49 8.13
C PHE A 96 -14.81 -3.83 6.67
N TYR A 97 -15.30 -5.05 6.42
CA TYR A 97 -15.76 -5.44 5.08
C TYR A 97 -16.96 -4.62 4.62
N LEU A 98 -17.88 -4.27 5.52
CA LEU A 98 -18.99 -3.37 5.21
C LEU A 98 -18.49 -1.97 4.83
N GLY A 99 -17.48 -1.45 5.53
CA GLY A 99 -16.84 -0.18 5.19
C GLY A 99 -16.20 -0.19 3.80
N ILE A 100 -15.47 -1.27 3.47
CA ILE A 100 -14.91 -1.46 2.13
C ILE A 100 -16.03 -1.51 1.08
N LEU A 101 -17.10 -2.27 1.33
CA LEU A 101 -18.22 -2.37 0.40
C LEU A 101 -18.91 -1.02 0.17
N LEU A 102 -19.13 -0.24 1.24
CA LEU A 102 -19.69 1.11 1.15
C LEU A 102 -18.78 2.04 0.34
N LEU A 103 -17.46 1.98 0.54
CA LEU A 103 -16.51 2.72 -0.27
C LEU A 103 -16.62 2.34 -1.75
N TRP A 104 -16.68 1.05 -2.07
CA TRP A 104 -16.87 0.56 -3.45
C TRP A 104 -18.18 1.05 -4.09
N VAL A 105 -19.27 1.00 -3.34
CA VAL A 105 -20.58 1.50 -3.79
C VAL A 105 -20.51 3.01 -4.04
N LEU A 106 -19.91 3.78 -3.12
CA LEU A 106 -19.75 5.22 -3.26
C LEU A 106 -18.91 5.58 -4.50
N LEU A 107 -17.77 4.91 -4.68
CA LEU A 107 -16.92 5.09 -5.87
C LEU A 107 -17.64 4.68 -7.15
N GLY A 108 -18.45 3.62 -7.11
CA GLY A 108 -19.27 3.18 -8.23
C GLY A 108 -20.34 4.21 -8.61
N ILE A 109 -21.05 4.78 -7.63
CA ILE A 109 -22.05 5.84 -7.83
C ILE A 109 -21.41 7.12 -8.34
N ALA A 110 -20.31 7.56 -7.71
CA ALA A 110 -19.56 8.73 -8.17
C ALA A 110 -19.07 8.53 -9.61
N GLY A 111 -18.48 7.37 -9.90
CA GLY A 111 -18.10 6.98 -11.25
C GLY A 111 -19.29 7.06 -12.21
N PHE A 112 -20.46 6.56 -11.83
CA PHE A 112 -21.65 6.52 -12.69
C PHE A 112 -22.16 7.92 -13.02
N ILE A 113 -22.08 8.85 -12.07
CA ILE A 113 -22.45 10.26 -12.27
C ILE A 113 -21.50 10.95 -13.27
N PHE A 114 -20.19 10.67 -13.20
CA PHE A 114 -19.20 11.33 -14.07
C PHE A 114 -18.99 10.65 -15.43
N LEU A 115 -19.00 9.32 -15.51
CA LEU A 115 -18.70 8.52 -16.71
C LEU A 115 -19.94 7.89 -17.36
N GLY A 116 -21.10 7.94 -16.71
CA GLY A 116 -22.34 7.33 -17.19
C GLY A 116 -22.25 5.79 -17.32
N PRO A 117 -22.87 5.17 -18.35
CA PRO A 117 -22.94 3.71 -18.49
C PRO A 117 -21.58 3.03 -18.76
N ARG A 118 -20.51 3.80 -19.01
CA ARG A 118 -19.16 3.25 -19.23
C ARG A 118 -18.50 2.72 -17.96
N VAL A 119 -19.03 3.04 -16.78
CA VAL A 119 -18.52 2.53 -15.49
C VAL A 119 -18.58 1.02 -15.36
N GLY A 120 -19.62 0.37 -15.90
CA GLY A 120 -19.69 -1.09 -15.91
C GLY A 120 -18.51 -1.72 -16.67
N ARG A 121 -18.05 -1.08 -17.75
CA ARG A 121 -16.86 -1.51 -18.49
C ARG A 121 -15.58 -1.24 -17.69
N LEU A 122 -15.49 -0.11 -16.99
CA LEU A 122 -14.35 0.22 -16.12
C LEU A 122 -14.19 -0.78 -14.96
N ILE A 123 -15.28 -1.07 -14.24
CA ILE A 123 -15.28 -2.03 -13.13
C ILE A 123 -14.86 -3.42 -13.63
N ASN A 124 -15.33 -3.84 -14.80
CA ASN A 124 -14.95 -5.13 -15.39
C ASN A 124 -13.46 -5.19 -15.78
N LEU A 125 -12.89 -4.09 -16.31
CA LEU A 125 -11.48 -4.03 -16.70
C LEU A 125 -10.54 -3.97 -15.48
N ILE A 126 -10.91 -3.29 -14.40
CA ILE A 126 -10.08 -3.14 -13.19
C ILE A 126 -10.21 -4.35 -12.24
N ARG A 127 -11.24 -5.20 -12.41
CA ARG A 127 -11.44 -6.41 -11.59
C ARG A 127 -10.21 -7.32 -11.55
N GLU A 128 -9.54 -7.53 -12.68
CA GLU A 128 -8.32 -8.32 -12.76
C GLU A 128 -7.17 -7.73 -11.92
N PRO A 129 -6.78 -6.45 -12.10
CA PRO A 129 -5.82 -5.80 -11.22
C PRO A 129 -6.17 -5.84 -9.73
N ILE A 130 -7.44 -5.65 -9.35
CA ILE A 130 -7.88 -5.68 -7.95
C ILE A 130 -7.69 -7.07 -7.35
N LEU A 131 -8.08 -8.11 -8.09
CA LEU A 131 -7.92 -9.50 -7.64
C LEU A 131 -6.43 -9.86 -7.50
N LEU A 132 -5.58 -9.35 -8.39
CA LEU A 132 -4.13 -9.49 -8.29
C LEU A 132 -3.57 -8.73 -7.08
N ALA A 133 -3.99 -7.48 -6.85
CA ALA A 133 -3.58 -6.69 -5.69
C ALA A 133 -3.99 -7.38 -4.37
N PHE A 134 -5.20 -7.93 -4.33
CA PHE A 134 -5.75 -8.61 -3.17
C PHE A 134 -5.02 -9.93 -2.89
N SER A 135 -4.73 -10.73 -3.93
CA SER A 135 -4.06 -12.02 -3.76
C SER A 135 -2.57 -11.89 -3.45
N THR A 136 -1.92 -10.85 -3.96
CA THR A 136 -0.50 -10.58 -3.71
C THR A 136 -0.26 -9.69 -2.49
N ALA A 137 -1.34 -9.12 -1.92
CA ALA A 137 -1.31 -8.09 -0.88
C ALA A 137 -0.36 -6.91 -1.19
N SER A 138 -0.07 -6.68 -2.48
CA SER A 138 0.87 -5.67 -2.95
C SER A 138 0.21 -4.79 -4.00
N SER A 139 0.14 -3.50 -3.70
CA SER A 139 -0.35 -2.49 -4.63
C SER A 139 0.61 -2.28 -5.80
N GLU A 140 1.91 -2.53 -5.62
CA GLU A 140 2.94 -2.40 -6.67
C GLU A 140 2.76 -3.46 -7.77
N ALA A 141 2.40 -4.69 -7.39
CA ALA A 141 2.18 -5.78 -8.33
C ALA A 141 0.98 -5.54 -9.26
N ALA A 142 -0.02 -4.78 -8.80
CA ALA A 142 -1.22 -4.47 -9.57
C ALA A 142 -1.11 -3.18 -10.39
N TYR A 143 -0.11 -2.33 -10.13
CA TYR A 143 0.02 -1.02 -10.76
C TYR A 143 0.18 -1.09 -12.29
N PRO A 144 1.12 -1.90 -12.85
CA PRO A 144 1.29 -1.98 -14.30
C PRO A 144 0.04 -2.50 -15.03
N LYS A 145 -0.62 -3.49 -14.42
CA LYS A 145 -1.86 -4.09 -14.93
C LYS A 145 -3.01 -3.07 -14.87
N THR A 146 -3.06 -2.22 -13.86
CA THR A 146 -4.07 -1.16 -13.74
C THR A 146 -3.91 -0.13 -14.86
N LEU A 147 -2.67 0.30 -15.16
CA LEU A 147 -2.39 1.25 -16.24
C LEU A 147 -2.81 0.70 -17.62
N GLU A 148 -2.47 -0.57 -17.90
CA GLU A 148 -2.85 -1.21 -19.17
C GLU A 148 -4.38 -1.27 -19.37
N GLN A 149 -5.12 -1.55 -18.30
CA GLN A 149 -6.59 -1.61 -18.34
C GLN A 149 -7.22 -0.22 -18.45
N LEU A 150 -6.59 0.82 -17.89
CA LEU A 150 -7.00 2.22 -18.06
C LEU A 150 -6.73 2.74 -19.48
N GLU A 151 -5.60 2.37 -20.10
CA GLU A 151 -5.34 2.67 -21.51
C GLU A 151 -6.37 1.99 -22.43
N ARG A 152 -6.69 0.71 -22.18
CA ARG A 152 -7.74 -0.02 -22.91
C ARG A 152 -9.14 0.58 -22.71
N PHE A 153 -9.38 1.24 -21.58
CA PHE A 153 -10.61 1.97 -21.32
C PHE A 153 -10.70 3.30 -22.09
N GLY A 154 -9.57 3.81 -22.60
CA GLY A 154 -9.49 5.04 -23.40
C GLY A 154 -8.87 6.23 -22.66
N ALA A 155 -8.20 6.02 -21.53
CA ALA A 155 -7.43 7.06 -20.86
C ALA A 155 -6.17 7.41 -21.68
N SER A 156 -5.89 8.71 -21.84
CA SER A 156 -4.71 9.18 -22.60
C SER A 156 -3.41 8.79 -21.89
N LYS A 157 -2.45 8.23 -22.65
CA LYS A 157 -1.06 7.93 -22.22
C LYS A 157 -0.30 9.12 -21.61
N LYS A 158 -0.84 10.34 -21.70
CA LYS A 158 -0.24 11.55 -21.12
C LYS A 158 -0.66 11.81 -19.67
N ILE A 159 -1.67 11.10 -19.17
CA ILE A 159 -2.28 11.29 -17.83
C ILE A 159 -2.19 10.01 -16.99
N THR A 160 -2.21 8.84 -17.64
CA THR A 160 -1.96 7.51 -17.07
C THR A 160 -0.46 7.28 -16.90
#